data_AF-A0A3R6JW39-F1
#
_entry.id   AF-A0A3R6JW39-F1
#
_cell.length_a   1.000
_cell.length_b   1.000
_cell.length_c   1.000
_cell.angle_alpha   90.00
_cell.angle_beta   90.00
_cell.angle_gamma   90.00
#
_symmetry.space_group_name_H-M   'P 1'
#
loop_
_entity.id
_entity.type
_entity.pdbx_description
1 polymer ?
#
loop_
_entity_poly.entity_id
_entity_poly.type
_entity_poly.pdbx_seq_one_letter_code
_entity_poly.pdbx_strand_id
1 'polypeptide(L)'
;MKSENYSLMNLEKLNIQEEMNYSCDTMLHIYPTANMDYSVLTDREKSILDKVITKFSAYRAKDIVEYMHKEKAYTETRPGEIILFSLAKEIRKF
;
A
#
# COMPACT_ATOMS: atom_id res chain seq x y z
N MET A 1 21.28 -12.38 1.73
CA MET A 1 20.11 -12.43 0.84
C MET A 1 19.39 -11.09 1.00
N LYS A 2 19.59 -10.13 0.08
CA LYS A 2 18.90 -8.84 0.15
C LYS A 2 17.45 -9.08 -0.22
N SER A 3 16.52 -8.76 0.67
CA SER A 3 15.09 -9.00 0.48
C SER A 3 14.57 -8.18 -0.71
N GLU A 4 13.73 -8.82 -1.53
CA GLU A 4 13.11 -8.24 -2.73
C GLU A 4 12.33 -6.93 -2.46
N ASN A 5 12.00 -6.65 -1.20
CA ASN A 5 11.27 -5.45 -0.74
C ASN A 5 12.00 -4.12 -1.00
N TYR A 6 13.34 -4.09 -1.06
CA TYR A 6 14.08 -2.84 -1.28
C TYR A 6 13.98 -2.31 -2.72
N SER A 7 13.62 -3.18 -3.68
CA SER A 7 13.52 -2.80 -5.10
C SER A 7 12.46 -1.73 -5.34
N LEU A 8 11.28 -1.88 -4.69
CA LEU A 8 10.19 -0.91 -4.78
C LEU A 8 10.52 0.42 -4.09
N MET A 9 11.43 0.39 -3.12
CA MET A 9 11.83 1.55 -2.33
C MET A 9 12.95 2.35 -2.98
N ASN A 10 13.48 1.91 -4.13
CA ASN A 10 14.56 2.59 -4.85
C ASN A 10 14.05 3.31 -6.13
N LEU A 11 12.77 3.62 -6.21
CA LEU A 11 12.20 4.36 -7.33
C LEU A 11 12.59 5.84 -7.24
N GLU A 12 13.19 6.38 -8.32
CA GLU A 12 13.82 7.72 -8.37
C GLU A 12 12.91 8.89 -7.95
N LYS A 13 11.58 8.71 -7.99
CA LYS A 13 10.60 9.76 -7.69
C LYS A 13 9.84 9.56 -6.38
N LEU A 14 10.21 8.55 -5.58
CA LEU A 14 9.64 8.35 -4.25
C LEU A 14 10.47 9.10 -3.19
N ASN A 15 9.79 9.89 -2.37
CA ASN A 15 10.40 10.52 -1.20
C ASN A 15 10.31 9.54 -0.02
N ILE A 16 11.39 8.79 0.21
CA ILE A 16 11.47 7.76 1.25
C ILE A 16 12.48 8.19 2.30
N GLN A 17 12.10 8.05 3.57
CA GLN A 17 12.98 8.27 4.71
C GLN A 17 13.11 6.98 5.50
N GLU A 18 14.34 6.57 5.74
CA GLU A 18 14.66 5.40 6.57
C GLU A 18 14.89 5.87 8.01
N GLU A 19 14.14 5.29 8.95
CA GLU A 19 14.30 5.53 10.37
C GLU A 19 14.68 4.23 11.08
N MET A 20 15.73 4.28 11.91
CA MET A 20 16.11 3.19 12.78
C MET A 20 15.36 3.30 14.10
N ASN A 21 14.54 2.30 14.42
CA ASN A 21 13.99 2.17 15.76
C ASN A 21 15.08 1.61 16.71
N TYR A 22 15.02 1.98 17.99
CA TYR A 22 15.83 1.39 19.07
C TYR A 22 15.72 -0.15 19.14
N SER A 23 14.67 -0.74 18.56
CA SER A 23 14.50 -2.20 18.42
C SER A 23 15.29 -2.84 17.27
N CYS A 24 16.11 -2.07 16.54
CA CYS A 24 16.88 -2.51 15.36
C CYS A 24 16.03 -2.98 14.17
N ASP A 25 14.75 -2.56 14.10
CA ASP A 25 13.93 -2.70 12.90
C ASP A 25 14.03 -1.42 12.07
N THR A 26 14.40 -1.57 10.80
CA THR A 26 14.36 -0.48 9.80
C THR A 26 12.90 -0.18 9.45
N MET A 27 12.48 1.08 9.65
CA MET A 27 11.17 1.56 9.23
C MET A 27 11.32 2.52 8.04
N LEU A 28 10.49 2.34 7.01
CA LEU A 28 10.50 3.18 5.81
C LEU A 28 9.24 4.05 5.79
N HIS A 29 9.44 5.37 5.80
CA HIS A 29 8.37 6.35 5.66
C HIS A 29 8.34 6.88 4.23
N ILE A 30 7.16 6.84 3.60
CA ILE A 30 6.93 7.43 2.29
C ILE A 30 6.20 8.76 2.50
N TYR A 31 6.82 9.85 2.04
CA TYR A 31 6.27 11.18 2.14
C TYR A 31 5.78 11.70 0.78
N PRO A 32 4.81 12.62 0.75
CA PRO A 32 4.50 13.36 -0.45
C PRO A 32 5.73 14.13 -0.95
N THR A 33 5.93 14.15 -2.26
CA THR A 33 6.92 15.02 -2.91
C THR A 33 6.28 16.38 -3.16
N ALA A 34 6.92 17.46 -2.70
CA ALA A 34 6.41 18.81 -2.93
C ALA A 34 6.33 19.11 -4.44
N ASN A 35 5.26 19.80 -4.86
CA ASN A 35 5.02 20.18 -6.26
C ASN A 35 4.93 19.01 -7.25
N MET A 36 4.52 17.83 -6.79
CA MET A 36 4.31 16.69 -7.68
C MET A 36 3.19 16.99 -8.70
N ASP A 37 3.48 16.68 -9.97
CA ASP A 37 2.52 16.87 -11.05
C ASP A 37 1.51 15.71 -11.10
N TYR A 38 0.26 16.01 -10.74
CA TYR A 38 -0.87 15.08 -10.80
C TYR A 38 -1.77 15.31 -12.02
N SER A 39 -1.35 16.14 -13.00
CA SER A 39 -2.10 16.39 -14.23
C SER A 39 -2.21 15.15 -15.12
N VAL A 40 -1.27 14.21 -15.00
CA VAL A 40 -1.30 12.91 -15.69
C VAL A 40 -2.51 12.05 -15.32
N LEU A 41 -3.12 12.29 -14.16
CA LEU A 41 -4.28 11.55 -13.70
C LEU A 41 -5.57 12.17 -14.24
N THR A 42 -6.42 11.32 -14.81
CA THR A 42 -7.79 11.67 -15.22
C THR A 42 -8.67 11.94 -14.00
N ASP A 43 -9.78 12.67 -14.19
CA ASP A 43 -10.73 12.95 -13.11
C ASP A 43 -11.34 11.66 -12.53
N ARG A 44 -11.49 10.62 -13.37
CA ARG A 44 -11.94 9.30 -12.91
C ARG A 44 -10.93 8.66 -11.97
N GLU A 45 -9.65 8.70 -12.30
CA GLU A 45 -8.58 8.14 -11.45
C GLU A 45 -8.48 8.92 -10.13
N LYS A 46 -8.54 10.25 -10.18
CA LYS A 46 -8.60 11.10 -8.98
C LYS A 46 -9.78 10.74 -8.09
N SER A 47 -10.97 10.56 -8.66
CA SER A 47 -12.16 10.14 -7.92
C SER A 47 -12.00 8.76 -7.24
N ILE A 48 -11.27 7.83 -7.86
CA ILE A 48 -10.94 6.54 -7.23
C ILE A 48 -9.99 6.77 -6.04
N LEU A 49 -8.95 7.59 -6.20
CA LEU A 49 -8.03 7.93 -5.12
C LEU A 49 -8.75 8.61 -3.94
N ASP A 50 -9.65 9.55 -4.20
CA ASP A 50 -10.43 10.23 -3.18
C ASP A 50 -11.27 9.25 -2.34
N LYS A 51 -11.84 8.21 -2.98
CA LYS A 51 -12.57 7.15 -2.27
C LYS A 51 -11.65 6.35 -1.35
N VAL A 52 -10.45 5.99 -1.82
CA VAL A 52 -9.45 5.27 -1.02
C VAL A 52 -8.98 6.13 0.16
N ILE A 53 -8.64 7.40 -0.09
CA ILE A 53 -8.25 8.34 0.97
C ILE A 53 -9.36 8.48 2.00
N THR A 54 -10.59 8.72 1.56
CA THR A 54 -11.75 8.86 2.46
C THR A 54 -11.92 7.62 3.31
N LYS A 55 -11.80 6.42 2.73
CA LYS A 55 -11.95 5.15 3.43
C LYS A 55 -10.89 4.94 4.52
N PHE A 56 -9.63 5.22 4.21
CA PHE A 56 -8.49 4.81 5.04
C PHE A 56 -7.84 5.97 5.82
N SER A 57 -8.30 7.22 5.65
CA SER A 57 -7.73 8.41 6.31
C SER A 57 -7.64 8.32 7.83
N ALA A 58 -8.58 7.63 8.47
CA ALA A 58 -8.61 7.43 9.92
C ALA A 58 -7.97 6.11 10.39
N TYR A 59 -7.49 5.27 9.47
CA TYR A 59 -6.99 3.94 9.79
C TYR A 59 -5.52 4.00 10.19
N ARG A 60 -5.16 3.28 11.24
CA ARG A 60 -3.75 2.99 11.56
C ARG A 60 -3.28 1.76 10.78
N ALA A 61 -1.97 1.53 10.76
CA ALA A 61 -1.38 0.38 10.08
C ALA A 61 -2.04 -0.96 10.48
N LYS A 62 -2.32 -1.16 11.77
CA LYS A 62 -3.03 -2.35 12.27
C LYS A 62 -4.44 -2.50 11.68
N ASP A 63 -5.17 -1.39 11.57
CA ASP A 63 -6.54 -1.40 11.05
C ASP A 63 -6.57 -1.75 9.56
N ILE A 64 -5.57 -1.25 8.80
CA ILE A 64 -5.40 -1.59 7.38
C ILE A 64 -5.06 -3.08 7.23
N VAL A 65 -4.13 -3.61 8.03
CA VAL A 65 -3.77 -5.04 8.02
C VAL A 65 -4.98 -5.91 8.33
N GLU A 66 -5.73 -5.56 9.37
CA GLU A 66 -6.94 -6.30 9.75
C GLU A 66 -8.02 -6.20 8.66
N TYR A 67 -8.16 -5.05 8.00
CA TYR A 67 -9.07 -4.89 6.86
C TYR A 67 -8.66 -5.79 5.69
N MET A 68 -7.38 -5.79 5.30
CA MET A 68 -6.83 -6.62 4.23
C MET A 68 -7.00 -8.11 4.52
N HIS A 69 -6.85 -8.54 5.78
CA HIS A 69 -7.05 -9.94 6.18
C HIS A 69 -8.49 -10.44 6.02
N LYS A 70 -9.45 -9.53 5.80
CA LYS A 70 -10.85 -9.86 5.55
C LYS A 70 -11.21 -9.84 4.07
N GLU A 71 -10.27 -9.54 3.17
CA GLU A 71 -10.46 -9.63 1.72
C GLU A 71 -10.53 -11.09 1.28
N LYS A 72 -11.39 -11.38 0.29
CA LYS A 72 -11.59 -12.73 -0.24
C LYS A 72 -10.27 -13.37 -0.67
N ALA A 73 -9.45 -12.59 -1.37
CA ALA A 73 -8.15 -13.01 -1.86
C ALA A 73 -7.20 -13.46 -0.72
N TYR A 74 -7.26 -12.79 0.44
CA TYR A 74 -6.46 -13.18 1.60
C TYR A 74 -7.03 -14.43 2.27
N THR A 75 -8.35 -14.52 2.43
CA THR A 75 -9.01 -15.62 3.15
C THR A 75 -9.04 -16.93 2.37
N GLU A 76 -9.09 -16.88 1.05
CA GLU A 76 -9.21 -18.06 0.17
C GLU A 76 -7.86 -18.54 -0.37
N THR A 77 -6.78 -17.78 -0.18
CA THR A 77 -5.42 -18.22 -0.54
C THR A 77 -4.76 -18.89 0.66
N ARG A 78 -4.17 -20.08 0.48
CA ARG A 78 -3.51 -20.77 1.59
C ARG A 78 -2.24 -20.01 2.02
N PRO A 79 -1.88 -20.06 3.31
CA PRO A 79 -0.65 -19.43 3.79
C PRO A 79 0.59 -19.88 3.01
N GLY A 80 1.37 -18.93 2.52
CA GLY A 80 2.57 -19.19 1.70
C GLY A 80 2.30 -19.42 0.21
N GLU A 81 1.04 -19.45 -0.23
CA GLU A 81 0.70 -19.52 -1.65
C GLU A 81 0.57 -18.12 -2.28
N ILE A 82 0.71 -18.07 -3.61
CA ILE A 82 0.53 -16.85 -4.39
C ILE A 82 -0.96 -16.57 -4.55
N ILE A 83 -1.38 -15.35 -4.23
CA ILE A 83 -2.75 -14.88 -4.47
C ILE A 83 -3.00 -14.85 -5.98
N LEU A 84 -3.97 -15.63 -6.45
CA LEU A 84 -4.38 -15.65 -7.85
C LEU A 84 -5.07 -14.33 -8.24
N PHE A 85 -4.76 -13.82 -9.43
CA PHE A 85 -5.37 -12.57 -9.94
C PHE A 85 -6.90 -12.63 -10.01
N SER A 86 -7.47 -13.82 -10.29
CA SER A 86 -8.92 -14.03 -10.29
C SER A 86 -9.56 -13.70 -8.94
N LEU A 87 -8.89 -14.03 -7.83
CA LEU A 87 -9.36 -13.72 -6.47
C LEU A 87 -9.12 -12.25 -6.12
N ALA A 88 -7.96 -11.69 -6.49
CA ALA A 88 -7.60 -10.30 -6.22
C ALA A 88 -8.51 -9.28 -6.93
N LYS A 89 -9.18 -9.67 -8.02
CA LYS A 89 -10.12 -8.82 -8.75
C LYS A 89 -11.39 -8.51 -7.94
N GLU A 90 -11.73 -9.36 -6.97
CA GLU A 90 -12.87 -9.14 -6.08
C GLU A 90 -12.43 -8.33 -4.85
N ILE A 91 -12.77 -7.04 -4.85
CA ILE A 91 -12.46 -6.12 -3.75
C ILE A 91 -13.73 -5.92 -2.91
N ARG A 92 -13.61 -5.98 -1.58
CA ARG A 92 -14.71 -5.62 -0.68
C ARG A 92 -15.23 -4.22 -0.96
N LYS A 93 -16.56 -4.09 -0.98
CA LYS A 93 -17.22 -2.80 -1.13
C LYS A 93 -16.99 -1.92 0.09
N PHE A 94 -16.73 -0.65 -0.14
CA PHE A 94 -16.66 0.39 0.88
C PHE A 94 -17.04 1.77 0.31
#